data_AF-A0A519ZZK9-F1
#
_entry.id   AF-A0A519ZZK9-F1
#
_cell.length_a   1.000
_cell.length_b   1.000
_cell.length_c   1.000
_cell.angle_alpha   90.00
_cell.angle_beta   90.00
_cell.angle_gamma   90.00
#
_symmetry.space_group_name_H-M   'P 1'
#
loop_
_entity.id
_entity.type
_entity.pdbx_description
1 polymer ?
#
loop_
_entity_poly.entity_id
_entity_poly.type
_entity_poly.pdbx_seq_one_letter_code
_entity_poly.pdbx_strand_id
1 'polypeptide(L)' 'MITLRKAKEQDVELIRDIALATWPSTYLELIGQQQIDYMLDKMYNKGELIKQFM' A
#
# COMPACT_ATOMS: atom_id res chain seq x y z
N MET A 1 17.85 7.11 14.61
CA MET A 1 18.58 6.18 13.73
C MET A 1 17.53 5.41 12.94
N ILE A 2 17.66 5.31 11.61
CA ILE A 2 16.70 4.56 10.79
C ILE A 2 17.14 3.09 10.75
N THR A 3 16.22 2.18 11.00
CA THR A 3 16.45 0.72 10.96
C THR A 3 15.56 0.09 9.91
N LEU A 4 16.14 -0.73 9.05
CA LEU A 4 15.43 -1.49 8.03
C LEU A 4 15.37 -2.97 8.43
N ARG A 5 14.23 -3.61 8.21
CA ARG A 5 14.02 -5.04 8.44
C ARG A 5 13.09 -5.60 7.38
N LYS A 6 13.13 -6.91 7.16
CA LYS A 6 12.09 -7.58 6.36
C LYS A 6 10.73 -7.37 7.04
N ALA A 7 9.74 -7.07 6.21
CA ALA A 7 8.35 -7.05 6.64
C ALA A 7 7.91 -8.46 7.06
N LYS A 8 6.92 -8.51 7.94
CA LYS A 8 6.23 -9.72 8.40
C LYS A 8 4.73 -9.50 8.19
N GLU A 9 3.93 -10.57 8.27
CA GLU A 9 2.46 -10.47 8.12
C GLU A 9 1.82 -9.44 9.07
N GLN A 10 2.34 -9.29 10.30
CA GLN A 10 1.88 -8.27 11.26
C GLN A 10 2.05 -6.82 10.78
N ASP A 11 2.88 -6.58 9.75
CA ASP A 11 3.12 -5.26 9.19
C ASP A 11 2.20 -4.93 8.01
N VAL A 12 1.32 -5.85 7.60
CA VAL A 12 0.43 -5.67 6.44
C VAL A 12 -0.41 -4.41 6.55
N GLU A 13 -0.99 -4.13 7.73
CA GLU A 13 -1.77 -2.90 7.94
C GLU A 13 -0.89 -1.65 7.82
N LEU A 14 0.32 -1.67 8.38
CA LEU A 14 1.26 -0.55 8.27
C LEU A 14 1.67 -0.28 6.81
N ILE A 15 1.92 -1.33 6.03
CA ILE A 15 2.24 -1.21 4.59
C ILE A 15 1.07 -0.57 3.83
N ARG A 16 -0.16 -1.02 4.13
CA ARG A 16 -1.37 -0.47 3.53
C ARG A 16 -1.58 1.00 3.90
N ASP A 17 -1.36 1.38 5.16
CA ASP A 17 -1.47 2.76 5.62
C ASP A 17 -0.47 3.68 4.92
N ILE A 18 0.78 3.23 4.74
CA ILE A 18 1.80 3.97 3.99
C ILE A 18 1.35 4.16 2.54
N ALA A 19 0.80 3.14 1.89
CA ALA A 19 0.30 3.26 0.52
C ALA A 19 -0.86 4.25 0.42
N LEU A 20 -1.86 4.16 1.32
CA LEU A 20 -2.99 5.08 1.40
C LEU A 20 -2.55 6.53 1.61
N ALA A 21 -1.51 6.76 2.42
CA ALA A 21 -1.01 8.10 2.69
C ALA A 21 -0.19 8.71 1.53
N THR A 22 0.56 7.87 0.79
CA THR A 22 1.53 8.34 -0.20
C THR A 22 0.97 8.41 -1.62
N TRP A 23 0.08 7.49 -2.00
CA TRP A 23 -0.46 7.40 -3.36
C TRP A 23 -1.24 8.65 -3.80
N PRO A 24 -2.19 9.20 -3.01
CA PRO A 24 -2.91 10.40 -3.41
C PRO A 24 -1.97 11.58 -3.67
N SER A 25 -0.99 11.80 -2.79
CA SER A 25 -0.03 12.90 -2.96
C SER A 25 0.83 12.79 -4.23
N THR A 26 1.03 11.57 -4.74
CA THR A 26 1.91 11.32 -5.88
C THR A 26 1.14 11.26 -7.20
N TYR A 27 -0.06 10.69 -7.19
CA TYR A 27 -0.75 10.28 -8.41
C TYR A 27 -2.12 10.93 -8.61
N LEU A 28 -2.67 11.66 -7.64
CA LEU A 28 -4.05 12.16 -7.73
C LEU A 28 -4.26 13.05 -8.96
N GLU A 29 -3.32 13.96 -9.21
CA GLU A 29 -3.38 14.87 -10.36
C GLU A 29 -3.17 14.17 -11.72
N LEU A 30 -2.57 12.97 -11.72
CA LEU A 30 -2.24 12.24 -12.94
C LEU A 30 -3.34 11.28 -13.38
N ILE A 31 -3.96 10.58 -12.43
CA ILE A 31 -4.90 9.47 -12.72
C ILE A 31 -6.26 9.63 -12.05
N GLY A 32 -6.43 10.60 -11.15
CA GLY A 32 -7.67 10.84 -10.43
C GLY A 32 -7.96 9.83 -9.32
N GLN A 33 -8.92 10.19 -8.46
CA GLN A 33 -9.25 9.42 -7.26
C GLN A 33 -9.74 8.01 -7.58
N GLN A 34 -10.63 7.86 -8.56
CA GLN A 34 -11.20 6.57 -8.92
C GLN A 34 -10.13 5.55 -9.33
N GLN A 35 -9.11 6.00 -10.08
CA GLN A 35 -8.03 5.12 -10.49
C GLN A 35 -7.10 4.80 -9.31
N ILE A 36 -6.84 5.75 -8.40
CA ILE A 36 -6.10 5.48 -7.16
C ILE A 36 -6.81 4.41 -6.33
N ASP A 37 -8.11 4.57 -6.10
CA ASP A 37 -8.90 3.63 -5.30
C ASP A 37 -8.84 2.22 -5.90
N TYR A 38 -9.01 2.12 -7.22
CA TYR A 38 -8.88 0.84 -7.94
C TYR A 38 -7.49 0.23 -7.77
N MET A 39 -6.43 1.01 -7.88
CA MET A 39 -5.06 0.50 -7.78
C MET A 39 -4.70 0.08 -6.34
N LEU A 40 -5.12 0.86 -5.35
CA LEU A 40 -4.92 0.53 -3.94
C LEU A 40 -5.71 -0.72 -3.54
N ASP A 41 -6.94 -0.88 -4.03
CA ASP A 41 -7.69 -2.12 -3.82
C ASP A 41 -6.99 -3.30 -4.52
N LYS A 42 -6.56 -3.15 -5.78
CA LYS A 42 -5.93 -4.22 -6.54
C LYS A 42 -4.58 -4.69 -5.98
N MET A 43 -3.78 -3.78 -5.42
CA MET A 43 -2.39 -4.06 -5.03
C MET A 43 -2.14 -4.07 -3.52
N TYR A 44 -2.88 -3.27 -2.76
CA TYR A 44 -2.64 -3.05 -1.33
C TYR A 44 -3.81 -3.50 -0.44
N ASN A 45 -4.79 -4.25 -0.98
CA ASN A 45 -5.73 -4.93 -0.11
C ASN A 45 -5.00 -6.00 0.73
N LYS A 46 -5.58 -6.29 1.91
CA LYS A 46 -5.01 -7.21 2.89
C LYS A 46 -4.70 -8.60 2.30
N GLY A 47 -5.60 -9.14 1.48
CA GLY A 47 -5.44 -10.46 0.88
C GLY A 47 -4.26 -10.51 -0.09
N GLU A 48 -4.12 -9.51 -0.95
CA GLU A 48 -3.00 -9.43 -1.91
C GLU A 48 -1.66 -9.21 -1.21
N LEU A 49 -1.63 -8.42 -0.12
CA LEU A 49 -0.41 -8.24 0.67
C LEU A 49 -0.02 -9.53 1.41
N ILE A 50 -0.97 -10.25 2.02
CA ILE A 50 -0.70 -11.54 2.67
C ILE A 50 -0.11 -12.55 1.69
N LYS A 51 -0.61 -12.58 0.44
CA LYS A 51 -0.09 -13.48 -0.61
C LYS A 51 1.40 -13.27 -0.92
N GLN A 52 1.97 -12.11 -0.62
CA GLN A 52 3.40 -11.84 -0.86
C GLN A 52 4.32 -12.42 0.23
N PHE A 53 3.76 -12.92 1.33
CA PHE A 53 4.51 -13.59 2.40
C PHE A 53 4.49 -15.13 2.30
N MET A 54 3.72 -15.68 1.35
CA MET A 54 3.70 -17.10 1.00
C MET A 54 4.80 -17.44 0.00
#